data_AF-A0A356DY76-F1
#
_entry.id   AF-A0A356DY76-F1
#
_cell.length_a   1.000
_cell.length_b   1.000
_cell.length_c   1.000
_cell.angle_alpha   90.00
_cell.angle_beta   90.00
_cell.angle_gamma   90.00
#
_symmetry.space_group_name_H-M   'P 1'
#
loop_
_entity.id
_entity.type
_entity.pdbx_description
1 polymer ?
#
loop_
_entity_poly.entity_id
_entity_poly.type
_entity_poly.pdbx_seq_one_letter_code
_entity_poly.pdbx_strand_id
1 'polypeptide(L)'
;MNRYLRNHDAINETEQSTLAQKRVLVVGCGGLGGMVIECLSRIGVGHLRVVDGDVFDETNLNRQLLSSTMNLGRPKTLAAQQRVMAVNPLVEVDAVQTNLTAENAEQLLDGCHVVLDALDNIPARLLLQQAAKAANIPLVHAAVAGWIGQVCVIQPGQDLLNLLYPAWVEPQGEELETGTLSFTASLTASWQAAET
;
A
#
# COMPACT_ATOMS: atom_id res chain seq x y z
N MET A 1 -3.92 -4.00 25.19
CA MET A 1 -3.21 -2.72 24.94
C MET A 1 -1.69 -2.80 25.09
N ASN A 2 -1.11 -3.76 25.84
CA ASN A 2 0.35 -3.81 26.09
C ASN A 2 1.26 -3.81 24.84
N ARG A 3 0.79 -4.27 23.68
CA ARG A 3 1.55 -4.31 22.43
C ARG A 3 2.07 -2.94 21.99
N TYR A 4 1.31 -1.87 22.24
CA TYR A 4 1.62 -0.52 21.77
C TYR A 4 2.30 0.36 22.82
N LEU A 5 2.68 -0.19 23.99
CA LEU A 5 3.37 0.58 25.05
C LEU A 5 4.70 1.19 24.58
N ARG A 6 5.33 0.60 23.56
CA ARG A 6 6.57 1.14 22.97
C ARG A 6 6.33 2.31 21.99
N ASN A 7 5.08 2.66 21.73
CA ASN A 7 4.69 3.82 20.92
C ASN A 7 4.32 5.04 21.78
N HIS A 8 4.04 4.87 23.08
CA HIS A 8 3.24 5.81 23.91
C HIS A 8 3.68 7.29 23.91
N ASP A 9 4.97 7.59 23.78
CA ASP A 9 5.48 8.97 23.72
C ASP A 9 5.29 9.62 22.33
N ALA A 10 5.28 8.81 21.27
CA ALA A 10 5.10 9.25 19.89
C ALA A 10 3.64 9.16 19.42
N ILE A 11 2.89 8.18 19.92
CA ILE A 11 1.47 7.95 19.69
C ILE A 11 0.84 7.64 21.04
N ASN A 12 0.09 8.59 21.57
CA ASN A 12 -0.57 8.43 22.87
C ASN A 12 -1.76 7.46 22.79
N GLU A 13 -2.33 7.08 23.93
CA GLU A 13 -3.41 6.09 24.00
C GLU A 13 -4.67 6.48 23.20
N THR A 14 -5.00 7.79 23.16
CA THR A 14 -6.14 8.32 22.41
C THR A 14 -5.91 8.22 20.91
N GLU A 15 -4.71 8.57 20.44
CA GLU A 15 -4.31 8.44 19.05
C GLU A 15 -4.25 6.97 18.62
N GLN A 16 -3.71 6.10 19.47
CA GLN A 16 -3.67 4.66 19.22
C GLN A 16 -5.08 4.06 19.14
N SER A 17 -6.01 4.52 19.99
CA SER A 17 -7.42 4.13 19.93
C SER A 17 -8.09 4.63 18.66
N THR A 18 -7.71 5.82 18.19
CA THR A 18 -8.17 6.37 16.91
C THR A 18 -7.69 5.51 15.74
N LEU A 19 -6.40 5.17 15.69
CA LEU A 19 -5.82 4.29 14.67
C LEU A 19 -6.51 2.92 14.62
N ALA A 20 -6.84 2.36 15.79
CA ALA A 20 -7.53 1.07 15.90
C ALA A 20 -8.96 1.08 15.33
N GLN A 21 -9.52 2.25 15.01
CA GLN A 21 -10.83 2.38 14.35
C GLN A 21 -10.71 2.75 12.86
N LYS A 22 -9.51 3.05 12.37
CA LYS A 22 -9.30 3.45 10.98
C LYS A 22 -9.21 2.25 10.06
N ARG A 23 -9.68 2.49 8.84
CA ARG A 23 -9.62 1.57 7.70
C ARG A 23 -8.74 2.18 6.62
N VAL A 24 -7.71 1.45 6.23
CA VAL A 24 -6.76 1.83 5.18
C VAL A 24 -6.90 0.87 4.01
N LEU A 25 -7.00 1.42 2.80
CA LEU A 25 -6.92 0.65 1.57
C LEU A 25 -5.47 0.64 1.08
N VAL A 26 -4.90 -0.53 0.81
CA VAL A 26 -3.59 -0.70 0.17
C VAL A 26 -3.81 -1.38 -1.18
N VAL A 27 -3.49 -0.70 -2.27
CA VAL A 27 -3.60 -1.26 -3.62
C VAL A 27 -2.21 -1.62 -4.13
N GLY A 28 -1.99 -2.91 -4.34
CA GLY A 28 -0.69 -3.54 -4.57
C GLY A 28 -0.13 -4.15 -3.28
N CYS A 29 0.25 -5.42 -3.33
CA CYS A 29 0.85 -6.20 -2.25
C CYS A 29 2.31 -6.59 -2.58
N GLY A 30 2.95 -5.85 -3.48
CA GLY A 30 4.31 -6.07 -3.94
C GLY A 30 5.39 -5.55 -2.97
N GLY A 31 6.47 -4.98 -3.51
CA GLY A 31 7.62 -4.50 -2.73
C GLY A 31 7.26 -3.38 -1.75
N LEU A 32 6.53 -2.37 -2.26
CA LEU A 32 6.01 -1.27 -1.45
C LEU A 32 4.90 -1.76 -0.52
N GLY A 33 3.82 -2.27 -1.10
CA GLY A 33 2.60 -2.63 -0.38
C GLY A 33 2.81 -3.67 0.71
N GLY A 34 3.63 -4.70 0.47
CA GLY A 34 3.92 -5.72 1.49
C GLY A 34 4.59 -5.14 2.74
N MET A 35 5.50 -4.17 2.56
CA MET A 35 6.16 -3.49 3.69
C MET A 35 5.24 -2.46 4.36
N VAL A 36 4.42 -1.73 3.58
CA VAL A 36 3.38 -0.85 4.13
C VAL A 36 2.42 -1.63 5.03
N ILE A 37 1.90 -2.77 4.54
CA ILE A 37 1.00 -3.65 5.29
C ILE A 37 1.64 -4.09 6.61
N GLU A 38 2.92 -4.47 6.59
CA GLU A 38 3.68 -4.85 7.79
C GLU A 38 3.77 -3.68 8.78
N CYS A 39 4.11 -2.47 8.33
CA CYS A 39 4.20 -1.28 9.18
C CYS A 39 2.85 -0.93 9.82
N LEU A 40 1.78 -0.85 9.02
CA LEU A 40 0.43 -0.51 9.50
C LEU A 40 -0.12 -1.56 10.47
N SER A 41 0.19 -2.84 10.21
CA SER A 41 -0.18 -3.92 11.12
C SER A 41 0.52 -3.80 12.47
N ARG A 42 1.79 -3.39 12.49
CA ARG A 42 2.58 -3.24 13.73
C ARG A 42 2.17 -2.01 14.52
N ILE A 43 1.89 -0.90 13.86
CA ILE A 43 1.45 0.34 14.51
C ILE A 43 0.01 0.25 15.01
N GLY A 44 -0.79 -0.70 14.48
CA GLY A 44 -2.11 -1.03 15.01
C GLY A 44 -3.26 -0.28 14.35
N VAL A 45 -3.19 -0.08 13.03
CA VAL A 45 -4.37 0.30 12.24
C VAL A 45 -5.45 -0.77 12.40
N GLY A 46 -6.69 -0.38 12.62
CA GLY A 46 -7.79 -1.31 12.91
C GLY A 46 -8.13 -2.26 11.76
N HIS A 47 -8.25 -1.71 10.56
CA HIS A 47 -8.70 -2.45 9.39
C HIS A 47 -7.80 -2.17 8.18
N LEU A 48 -7.36 -3.23 7.51
CA LEU A 48 -6.63 -3.16 6.25
C LEU A 48 -7.44 -3.84 5.17
N ARG A 49 -7.78 -3.10 4.11
CA ARG A 49 -8.22 -3.69 2.84
C ARG A 49 -7.01 -3.78 1.93
N VAL A 50 -6.66 -4.99 1.51
CA VAL A 50 -5.49 -5.24 0.66
C VAL A 50 -5.93 -5.79 -0.68
N VAL A 51 -5.54 -5.12 -1.76
CA VAL A 51 -5.99 -5.43 -3.13
C VAL A 51 -4.79 -5.76 -3.99
N ASP A 52 -4.77 -6.95 -4.58
CA ASP A 52 -3.76 -7.36 -5.56
C ASP A 52 -4.30 -8.57 -6.35
N GLY A 53 -4.17 -8.57 -7.67
CA GLY A 53 -4.62 -9.65 -8.54
C GLY A 53 -3.60 -10.78 -8.71
N ASP A 54 -2.35 -10.55 -8.33
CA ASP A 54 -1.24 -11.43 -8.63
C ASP A 54 -1.00 -12.52 -7.58
N VAL A 55 -0.15 -13.46 -7.97
CA VAL A 55 0.52 -14.43 -7.11
C VAL A 55 2.01 -14.12 -7.01
N PHE A 56 2.72 -14.67 -6.03
CA PHE A 56 4.19 -14.51 -5.98
C PHE A 56 4.89 -15.35 -7.04
N ASP A 57 5.89 -14.72 -7.66
CA ASP A 57 6.84 -15.33 -8.58
C ASP A 57 8.28 -15.28 -8.03
N GLU A 58 9.20 -16.11 -8.55
CA GLU A 58 10.61 -16.11 -8.13
C GLU A 58 11.27 -14.72 -8.23
N THR A 59 10.91 -13.94 -9.26
CA THR A 59 11.41 -12.58 -9.46
C THR A 59 10.99 -11.61 -8.35
N ASN A 60 10.06 -12.00 -7.48
CA ASN A 60 9.59 -11.18 -6.36
C ASN A 60 10.47 -11.35 -5.11
N LEU A 61 11.19 -12.48 -5.00
CA LEU A 61 12.00 -12.84 -3.82
C LEU A 61 13.09 -11.83 -3.50
N ASN A 62 13.51 -11.04 -4.49
CA ASN A 62 14.58 -10.07 -4.32
C ASN A 62 14.17 -8.86 -3.45
N ARG A 63 12.87 -8.54 -3.34
CA ARG A 63 12.42 -7.26 -2.75
C ARG A 63 11.05 -7.26 -2.05
N GLN A 64 10.20 -8.24 -2.31
CA GLN A 64 8.85 -8.25 -1.75
C GLN A 64 8.84 -8.97 -0.41
N LEU A 65 8.64 -8.24 0.69
CA LEU A 65 8.71 -8.77 2.06
C LEU A 65 7.87 -10.04 2.28
N LEU A 66 6.71 -10.12 1.65
CA LEU A 66 5.74 -11.21 1.80
C LEU A 66 6.03 -12.41 0.89
N SER A 67 6.94 -12.25 -0.06
CA SER A 67 7.40 -13.35 -0.91
C SER A 67 8.37 -14.25 -0.14
N SER A 68 8.30 -15.54 -0.40
CA SER A 68 9.26 -16.53 0.09
C SER A 68 9.17 -17.76 -0.80
N THR A 69 10.15 -18.66 -0.71
CA THR A 69 10.09 -19.96 -1.41
C THR A 69 8.84 -20.76 -1.05
N MET A 70 8.27 -20.54 0.13
CA MET A 70 7.03 -21.18 0.60
C MET A 70 5.75 -20.51 0.08
N ASN A 71 5.84 -19.27 -0.42
CA ASN A 71 4.70 -18.50 -0.93
C ASN A 71 4.67 -18.40 -2.45
N LEU A 72 5.58 -19.04 -3.19
CA LEU A 72 5.54 -19.06 -4.66
C LEU A 72 4.22 -19.65 -5.17
N GLY A 73 3.61 -18.99 -6.16
CA GLY A 73 2.29 -19.33 -6.71
C GLY A 73 1.10 -18.98 -5.80
N ARG A 74 1.34 -18.48 -4.58
CA ARG A 74 0.28 -18.08 -3.66
C ARG A 74 -0.20 -16.66 -3.97
N PRO A 75 -1.51 -16.37 -3.87
CA PRO A 75 -2.04 -15.01 -3.96
C PRO A 75 -1.38 -14.06 -2.96
N LYS A 76 -0.93 -12.89 -3.44
CA LYS A 76 -0.22 -11.91 -2.62
C LYS A 76 -1.09 -11.42 -1.46
N THR A 77 -2.37 -11.18 -1.71
CA THR A 77 -3.36 -10.75 -0.70
C THR A 77 -3.55 -11.76 0.42
N LEU A 78 -3.57 -13.07 0.11
CA LEU A 78 -3.72 -14.11 1.12
C LEU A 78 -2.45 -14.28 1.98
N ALA A 79 -1.27 -14.08 1.40
CA ALA A 79 -0.03 -14.07 2.18
C ALA A 79 0.04 -12.83 3.09
N ALA A 80 -0.42 -11.67 2.61
CA ALA A 80 -0.56 -10.47 3.42
C ALA A 80 -1.48 -10.72 4.62
N GLN A 81 -2.69 -11.24 4.39
CA GLN A 81 -3.62 -11.58 5.48
C GLN A 81 -3.00 -12.55 6.50
N GLN A 82 -2.36 -13.63 6.05
CA GLN A 82 -1.68 -14.55 6.96
C GLN A 82 -0.56 -13.85 7.75
N ARG A 83 0.20 -12.96 7.11
CA ARG A 83 1.27 -12.22 7.77
C ARG A 83 0.73 -11.30 8.84
N VAL A 84 -0.30 -10.52 8.54
CA VAL A 84 -0.95 -9.63 9.51
C VAL A 84 -1.48 -10.44 10.68
N MET A 85 -2.18 -11.56 10.43
CA MET A 85 -2.67 -12.43 11.50
C MET A 85 -1.56 -12.92 12.43
N ALA A 86 -0.38 -13.25 11.87
CA ALA A 86 0.77 -13.69 12.65
C ALA A 86 1.44 -12.56 13.46
N VAL A 87 1.39 -11.32 12.98
CA VAL A 87 2.02 -10.15 13.61
C VAL A 87 1.08 -9.48 14.61
N ASN A 88 -0.14 -9.17 14.16
CA ASN A 88 -1.14 -8.45 14.92
C ASN A 88 -2.56 -8.96 14.62
N PRO A 89 -3.06 -9.97 15.36
CA PRO A 89 -4.41 -10.51 15.15
C PRO A 89 -5.55 -9.58 15.61
N LEU A 90 -5.24 -8.36 16.11
CA LEU A 90 -6.25 -7.34 16.39
C LEU A 90 -6.57 -6.49 15.16
N VAL A 91 -5.75 -6.58 14.11
CA VAL A 91 -5.97 -5.91 12.83
C VAL A 91 -6.82 -6.82 11.96
N GLU A 92 -7.98 -6.32 11.53
CA GLU A 92 -8.84 -7.01 10.57
C GLU A 92 -8.29 -6.82 9.16
N VAL A 93 -8.22 -7.89 8.37
CA VAL A 93 -7.75 -7.83 6.99
C VAL A 93 -8.79 -8.36 6.02
N ASP A 94 -9.25 -7.47 5.15
CA ASP A 94 -10.06 -7.75 3.96
C ASP A 94 -9.14 -7.95 2.76
N ALA A 95 -8.91 -9.23 2.39
CA ALA A 95 -8.01 -9.61 1.31
C ALA A 95 -8.79 -9.80 0.00
N VAL A 96 -8.65 -8.84 -0.92
CA VAL A 96 -9.41 -8.81 -2.17
C VAL A 96 -8.51 -9.16 -3.35
N GLN A 97 -8.58 -10.41 -3.81
CA GLN A 97 -7.77 -10.90 -4.93
C GLN A 97 -8.34 -10.44 -6.28
N THR A 98 -8.12 -9.17 -6.64
CA THR A 98 -8.52 -8.58 -7.92
C THR A 98 -7.55 -7.49 -8.34
N ASN A 99 -7.49 -7.22 -9.63
CA ASN A 99 -6.89 -5.98 -10.12
C ASN A 99 -7.83 -4.80 -9.88
N LEU A 100 -7.25 -3.62 -9.66
CA LEU A 100 -7.99 -2.36 -9.64
C LEU A 100 -8.51 -2.07 -11.05
N THR A 101 -9.80 -1.73 -11.15
CA THR A 101 -10.49 -1.41 -12.40
C THR A 101 -11.46 -0.24 -12.16
N ALA A 102 -11.94 0.40 -13.22
CA ALA A 102 -12.88 1.51 -13.08
C ALA A 102 -14.22 1.02 -12.47
N GLU A 103 -14.58 -0.23 -12.74
CA GLU A 103 -15.82 -0.85 -12.33
C GLU A 103 -15.83 -1.23 -10.84
N ASN A 104 -14.68 -1.53 -10.25
CA ASN A 104 -14.58 -1.94 -8.85
C ASN A 104 -14.00 -0.87 -7.91
N ALA A 105 -13.42 0.22 -8.43
CA ALA A 105 -12.72 1.19 -7.61
C ALA A 105 -13.61 1.80 -6.52
N GLU A 106 -14.84 2.23 -6.86
CA GLU A 106 -15.77 2.79 -5.87
C GLU A 106 -16.03 1.84 -4.70
N GLN A 107 -16.31 0.57 -4.99
CA GLN A 107 -16.54 -0.46 -3.98
C GLN A 107 -15.28 -0.72 -3.13
N LEU A 108 -14.10 -0.71 -3.73
CA LEU A 108 -12.85 -0.92 -3.02
C LEU A 108 -12.56 0.23 -2.04
N LEU A 109 -12.90 1.46 -2.39
CA LEU A 109 -12.70 2.63 -1.53
C LEU A 109 -13.76 2.78 -0.42
N ASP A 110 -14.91 2.09 -0.53
CA ASP A 110 -16.01 2.24 0.41
C ASP A 110 -15.59 1.99 1.88
N GLY A 111 -15.95 2.95 2.74
CA GLY A 111 -15.63 2.98 4.17
C GLY A 111 -14.15 3.15 4.51
N CYS A 112 -13.26 3.39 3.54
CA CYS A 112 -11.84 3.64 3.79
C CYS A 112 -11.60 5.11 4.17
N HIS A 113 -10.59 5.35 4.99
CA HIS A 113 -10.24 6.68 5.48
C HIS A 113 -9.07 7.30 4.70
N VAL A 114 -8.20 6.45 4.16
CA VAL A 114 -7.04 6.80 3.34
C VAL A 114 -6.74 5.62 2.44
N VAL A 115 -6.21 5.91 1.25
CA VAL A 115 -5.76 4.90 0.30
C VAL A 115 -4.26 5.06 0.02
N LEU A 116 -3.56 3.95 -0.07
CA LEU A 116 -2.13 3.87 -0.35
C LEU A 116 -1.94 3.23 -1.73
N ASP A 117 -1.30 3.97 -2.62
CA ASP A 117 -0.91 3.51 -3.95
C ASP A 117 0.46 2.84 -3.89
N ALA A 118 0.45 1.52 -4.03
CA ALA A 118 1.64 0.69 -4.18
C ALA A 118 1.63 -0.06 -5.53
N LEU A 119 1.05 0.58 -6.56
CA LEU A 119 0.96 0.05 -7.93
C LEU A 119 2.26 0.29 -8.70
N ASP A 120 2.55 -0.61 -9.63
CA ASP A 120 3.75 -0.61 -10.47
C ASP A 120 3.53 -0.02 -11.87
N ASN A 121 2.28 0.32 -12.20
CA ASN A 121 1.93 0.86 -13.50
C ASN A 121 1.05 2.09 -13.36
N ILE A 122 1.31 2.96 -14.28
CA ILE A 122 0.86 4.33 -14.30
C ILE A 122 -0.64 4.48 -14.55
N PRO A 123 -1.25 3.76 -15.52
CA PRO A 123 -2.69 3.88 -15.74
C PRO A 123 -3.47 3.53 -14.47
N ALA A 124 -3.04 2.51 -13.74
CA ALA A 124 -3.66 2.13 -12.47
C ALA A 124 -3.47 3.22 -11.39
N ARG A 125 -2.29 3.85 -11.30
CA ARG A 125 -2.03 4.98 -10.38
C ARG A 125 -2.98 6.16 -10.64
N LEU A 126 -3.13 6.54 -11.91
CA LEU A 126 -4.06 7.62 -12.32
C LEU A 126 -5.52 7.27 -12.06
N LEU A 127 -5.92 6.02 -12.35
CA LEU A 127 -7.26 5.52 -12.05
C LEU A 127 -7.54 5.59 -10.54
N LEU A 128 -6.59 5.16 -9.72
CA LEU A 128 -6.71 5.20 -8.26
C LEU A 128 -6.85 6.63 -7.74
N GLN A 129 -6.07 7.58 -8.26
CA GLN A 129 -6.22 9.00 -7.92
C GLN A 129 -7.62 9.52 -8.26
N GLN A 130 -8.14 9.22 -9.46
CA GLN A 130 -9.47 9.68 -9.84
C GLN A 130 -10.56 9.06 -8.98
N ALA A 131 -10.44 7.78 -8.63
CA ALA A 131 -11.36 7.11 -7.72
C ALA A 131 -11.30 7.69 -6.29
N ALA A 132 -10.09 7.93 -5.77
CA ALA A 132 -9.87 8.56 -4.45
C ALA A 132 -10.46 9.97 -4.39
N LYS A 133 -10.24 10.76 -5.45
CA LYS A 133 -10.83 12.09 -5.60
C LYS A 133 -12.36 12.04 -5.63
N ALA A 134 -12.95 11.11 -6.38
CA ALA A 134 -14.41 10.93 -6.44
C ALA A 134 -15.01 10.50 -5.10
N ALA A 135 -14.32 9.62 -4.36
CA ALA A 135 -14.72 9.16 -3.04
C ALA A 135 -14.44 10.17 -1.91
N ASN A 136 -13.77 11.29 -2.20
CA ASN A 136 -13.31 12.28 -1.23
C ASN A 136 -12.39 11.66 -0.15
N ILE A 137 -11.49 10.75 -0.56
CA ILE A 137 -10.53 10.05 0.30
C ILE A 137 -9.11 10.48 -0.07
N PRO A 138 -8.23 10.84 0.89
CA PRO A 138 -6.84 11.17 0.62
C PRO A 138 -6.07 9.95 0.08
N LEU A 139 -5.15 10.21 -0.83
CA LEU A 139 -4.27 9.23 -1.45
C LEU A 139 -2.82 9.49 -1.05
N VAL A 140 -2.11 8.48 -0.55
CA VAL A 140 -0.65 8.53 -0.40
C VAL A 140 -0.02 7.72 -1.52
N HIS A 141 0.62 8.41 -2.45
CA HIS A 141 1.32 7.81 -3.57
C HIS A 141 2.77 7.50 -3.23
N ALA A 142 3.26 6.35 -3.68
CA ALA A 142 4.68 6.03 -3.66
C ALA A 142 5.12 5.32 -4.95
N ALA A 143 6.38 5.54 -5.33
CA ALA A 143 7.01 4.90 -6.49
C ALA A 143 8.51 4.70 -6.25
N VAL A 144 9.12 3.72 -6.94
CA VAL A 144 10.53 3.35 -6.76
C VAL A 144 11.20 3.00 -8.08
N ALA A 145 12.25 3.73 -8.44
CA ALA A 145 13.10 3.44 -9.59
C ALA A 145 14.56 3.30 -9.14
N GLY A 146 15.09 2.07 -9.09
CA GLY A 146 16.44 1.75 -8.66
C GLY A 146 16.77 2.28 -7.26
N TRP A 147 17.51 3.39 -7.22
CA TRP A 147 17.97 4.08 -6.01
C TRP A 147 17.03 5.19 -5.54
N ILE A 148 16.04 5.55 -6.35
CA ILE A 148 15.16 6.69 -6.11
C ILE A 148 13.84 6.17 -5.58
N GLY A 149 13.44 6.71 -4.43
CA GLY A 149 12.11 6.55 -3.86
C GLY A 149 11.37 7.87 -3.88
N GLN A 150 10.07 7.83 -4.16
CA GLN A 150 9.19 9.00 -4.16
C GLN A 150 7.98 8.71 -3.28
N VAL A 151 7.56 9.70 -2.50
CA VAL A 151 6.32 9.66 -1.71
C VAL A 151 5.66 11.03 -1.80
N CYS A 152 4.35 11.07 -2.01
CA CYS A 152 3.56 12.29 -1.89
C CYS A 152 2.16 12.01 -1.37
N VAL A 153 1.57 13.02 -0.72
CA VAL A 153 0.19 13.00 -0.24
C VAL A 153 -0.66 13.85 -1.17
N ILE A 154 -1.77 13.29 -1.62
CA ILE A 154 -2.73 13.90 -2.54
C ILE A 154 -4.06 14.02 -1.79
N GLN A 155 -4.42 15.25 -1.47
CA GLN A 155 -5.68 15.55 -0.79
C GLN A 155 -6.85 15.48 -1.77
N PRO A 156 -8.08 15.25 -1.27
CA PRO A 156 -9.27 15.29 -2.10
C PRO A 156 -9.36 16.58 -2.94
N GLY A 157 -9.62 16.42 -4.24
CA GLY A 157 -9.69 17.52 -5.21
C GLY A 157 -8.37 17.86 -5.91
N GLN A 158 -7.23 17.32 -5.49
CA GLN A 158 -5.94 17.51 -6.16
C GLN A 158 -5.70 16.47 -7.26
N ASP A 159 -4.98 16.85 -8.32
CA ASP A 159 -4.58 15.97 -9.43
C ASP A 159 -3.06 15.93 -9.58
N LEU A 160 -2.32 15.69 -8.49
CA LEU A 160 -0.86 15.77 -8.48
C LEU A 160 -0.20 14.77 -9.42
N LEU A 161 -0.72 13.54 -9.56
CA LEU A 161 -0.16 12.56 -10.48
C LEU A 161 -0.28 13.01 -11.94
N ASN A 162 -1.31 13.78 -12.30
CA ASN A 162 -1.39 14.36 -13.65
C ASN A 162 -0.28 15.40 -13.89
N LEU A 163 0.21 16.07 -12.85
CA LEU A 163 1.32 17.02 -12.94
C LEU A 163 2.68 16.33 -12.92
N LEU A 164 2.85 15.31 -12.07
CA LEU A 164 4.04 14.46 -12.07
C LEU A 164 4.19 13.73 -13.40
N TYR A 165 3.07 13.49 -14.05
CA TYR A 165 3.02 12.67 -15.24
C TYR A 165 2.11 13.21 -16.36
N PRO A 166 2.49 14.35 -16.95
CA PRO A 166 1.62 15.15 -17.82
C PRO A 166 1.48 14.62 -19.26
N ALA A 167 2.29 13.63 -19.65
CA ALA A 167 2.33 13.09 -21.01
C ALA A 167 2.83 11.64 -21.01
N TRP A 168 2.05 10.72 -20.46
CA TRP A 168 2.37 9.29 -20.56
C TRP A 168 2.28 8.82 -22.00
N VAL A 169 3.42 8.84 -22.70
CA VAL A 169 3.57 8.37 -24.06
C VAL A 169 4.07 6.92 -24.09
N GLU A 170 4.63 6.39 -22.99
CA GLU A 170 5.01 4.99 -22.86
C GLU A 170 4.32 4.29 -21.67
N PRO A 171 3.89 3.04 -21.82
CA PRO A 171 3.11 2.31 -20.81
C PRO A 171 3.90 1.91 -19.56
N GLN A 172 5.19 2.25 -19.45
CA GLN A 172 6.14 1.64 -18.53
C GLN A 172 7.12 2.70 -17.98
N GLY A 173 7.25 2.82 -16.65
CA GLY A 173 8.12 3.82 -16.00
C GLY A 173 9.61 3.44 -16.00
N GLU A 174 10.48 4.38 -15.60
CA GLU A 174 11.96 4.22 -15.48
C GLU A 174 12.41 3.02 -14.60
N GLU A 175 11.49 2.42 -13.85
CA GLU A 175 11.71 1.27 -12.97
C GLU A 175 12.19 0.01 -13.74
N LEU A 176 11.87 -0.11 -15.03
CA LEU A 176 12.29 -1.27 -15.86
C LEU A 176 13.74 -1.19 -16.32
N GLU A 177 14.30 0.01 -16.51
CA GLU A 177 15.71 0.18 -16.86
C GLU A 177 16.61 0.13 -15.63
N THR A 178 16.11 0.55 -14.47
CA THR A 178 16.89 0.69 -13.23
C THR A 178 16.68 -0.45 -12.24
N GLY A 179 15.62 -1.25 -12.40
CA GLY A 179 15.20 -2.28 -11.47
C GLY A 179 14.65 -1.70 -10.16
N THR A 180 14.45 -2.57 -9.17
CA THR A 180 13.96 -2.16 -7.84
C THR A 180 14.79 -2.81 -6.75
N LEU A 181 15.50 -1.99 -5.96
CA LEU A 181 16.31 -2.46 -4.84
C LEU A 181 15.44 -2.66 -3.59
N SER A 182 15.71 -3.73 -2.84
CA SER A 182 14.91 -4.11 -1.66
C SER A 182 14.88 -3.03 -0.58
N PHE A 183 16.02 -2.40 -0.31
CA PHE A 183 16.13 -1.35 0.70
C PHE A 183 15.50 -0.03 0.24
N THR A 184 15.57 0.31 -1.06
CA THR A 184 14.87 1.49 -1.59
C THR A 184 13.36 1.30 -1.43
N ALA A 185 12.83 0.15 -1.86
CA ALA A 185 11.42 -0.19 -1.67
C ALA A 185 11.01 -0.15 -0.19
N SER A 186 11.81 -0.74 0.70
CA SER A 186 11.49 -0.77 2.13
C SER A 186 11.50 0.62 2.78
N LEU A 187 12.47 1.47 2.43
CA LEU A 187 12.55 2.84 2.94
C LEU A 187 11.36 3.68 2.44
N THR A 188 11.07 3.62 1.14
CA THR A 188 9.94 4.34 0.54
C THR A 188 8.61 3.89 1.12
N ALA A 189 8.39 2.58 1.30
CA ALA A 189 7.22 2.04 1.96
C ALA A 189 7.08 2.51 3.42
N SER A 190 8.20 2.65 4.12
CA SER A 190 8.20 3.15 5.51
C SER A 190 7.76 4.61 5.58
N TRP A 191 8.20 5.44 4.63
CA TRP A 191 7.69 6.82 4.51
C TRP A 191 6.23 6.86 4.09
N GLN A 192 5.81 6.06 3.12
CA GLN A 192 4.40 5.97 2.71
C GLN A 192 3.49 5.61 3.89
N ALA A 193 3.90 4.63 4.71
CA ALA A 193 3.14 4.23 5.91
C ALA A 193 3.11 5.30 7.00
N ALA A 194 4.09 6.21 7.05
CA ALA A 194 4.12 7.31 8.02
C ALA A 194 3.13 8.44 7.70
N GLU A 195 2.68 8.53 6.45
CA GLU A 195 1.71 9.53 5.97
C GLU A 195 0.25 9.04 6.01
N THR A 196 -0.01 7.89 6.66
CA THR A 196 -1.31 7.20 6.74
C THR A 196 -2.10 7.59 7.98
#